data_AF-A0A356B0F4-F1
#
_entry.id   AF-A0A356B0F4-F1
#
_cell.length_a   1.000
_cell.length_b   1.000
_cell.length_c   1.000
_cell.angle_alpha   90.00
_cell.angle_beta   90.00
_cell.angle_gamma   90.00
#
_symmetry.space_group_name_H-M   'P 1'
#
loop_
_entity.id
_entity.type
_entity.pdbx_description
1 polymer ?
#
loop_
_entity_poly.entity_id
_entity_poly.type
_entity_poly.pdbx_seq_one_letter_code
_entity_poly.pdbx_strand_id
1 'polypeptide(L)' 'ANIYRNFASLTGDKTTILISHRLGVTSIVDRILVFDKGKIVEDGNHNELMAKNGVYAKMYRAQAKWYQ' A
#
# COMPACT_ATOMS: atom_id res chain seq x y z
N ALA A 1 10.03 11.10 -0.62
CA ALA A 1 9.07 11.70 0.33
C ALA A 1 8.11 12.74 -0.28
N ASN A 2 8.48 13.49 -1.32
CA ASN A 2 7.63 14.59 -1.83
C ASN A 2 6.48 14.15 -2.76
N ILE A 3 6.69 13.12 -3.60
CA ILE A 3 5.67 12.66 -4.55
C ILE A 3 4.39 12.19 -3.84
N TYR A 4 4.53 11.49 -2.70
CA TYR A 4 3.40 10.92 -1.97
C TYR A 4 2.56 11.96 -1.23
N ARG A 5 3.21 12.97 -0.63
CA ARG A 5 2.52 14.10 0.00
C ARG A 5 1.75 14.95 -1.01
N ASN A 6 2.35 15.19 -2.17
CA ASN A 6 1.68 15.92 -3.25
C ASN A 6 0.48 15.12 -3.80
N PHE A 7 0.59 13.80 -3.85
CA PHE A 7 -0.52 12.95 -4.31
C PHE A 7 -1.75 13.14 -3.41
N ALA A 8 -1.59 13.09 -2.09
CA ALA A 8 -2.68 13.31 -1.13
C ALA A 8 -3.34 14.69 -1.29
N SER A 9 -2.57 15.76 -1.50
CA SER A 9 -3.14 17.10 -1.74
C SER A 9 -3.84 17.23 -3.09
N LEU A 10 -3.40 16.48 -4.11
CA LEU A 10 -3.99 16.51 -5.45
C LEU A 10 -5.30 15.73 -5.52
N THR A 11 -5.46 14.71 -4.67
CA THR A 11 -6.63 13.83 -4.68
C THR A 11 -7.78 14.39 -3.86
N GLY A 12 -7.50 15.15 -2.79
CA GLY A 12 -8.52 15.83 -1.98
C GLY A 12 -9.70 14.91 -1.66
N ASP A 13 -10.91 15.35 -2.00
CA ASP A 13 -12.17 14.68 -1.66
C ASP A 13 -12.59 13.62 -2.71
N LYS A 14 -11.72 13.26 -3.65
CA LYS A 14 -12.03 12.36 -4.75
C LYS A 14 -11.65 10.92 -4.42
N THR A 15 -12.49 9.99 -4.87
CA THR A 15 -12.12 8.56 -4.88
C THR A 15 -10.90 8.34 -5.76
N THR A 16 -9.84 7.81 -5.18
CA THR A 16 -8.56 7.60 -5.87
C THR A 16 -8.17 6.13 -5.82
N ILE A 17 -7.83 5.59 -6.99
CA ILE A 17 -7.27 4.24 -7.12
C ILE A 17 -5.78 4.39 -7.44
N LEU A 18 -4.93 3.90 -6.53
CA LEU A 18 -3.48 3.91 -6.68
C LEU A 18 -2.97 2.50 -6.94
N ILE A 19 -2.38 2.29 -8.12
CA ILE A 19 -1.69 1.04 -8.48
C ILE A 19 -0.20 1.34 -8.53
N SER A 20 0.60 0.67 -7.70
CA SER A 20 2.04 0.89 -7.65
C SER A 20 2.81 -0.39 -7.39
N HIS A 21 3.97 -0.52 -8.03
CA HIS A 21 4.97 -1.51 -7.66
C HIS A 21 5.78 -1.10 -6.42
N ARG A 22 5.70 0.17 -5.98
CA ARG A 22 6.41 0.67 -4.79
C ARG A 22 5.47 0.63 -3.59
N LEU A 23 5.63 -0.38 -2.76
CA LEU A 23 4.84 -0.60 -1.55
C LEU A 23 5.01 0.51 -0.51
N GLY A 24 6.07 1.32 -0.56
CA GLY A 24 6.25 2.45 0.36
C GLY A 24 5.06 3.41 0.39
N VAL A 25 4.39 3.65 -0.76
CA VAL A 25 3.22 4.53 -0.84
C VAL A 25 1.98 3.96 -0.15
N THR A 26 1.90 2.63 -0.03
CA THR A 26 0.73 1.98 0.57
C THR A 26 0.62 2.26 2.07
N SER A 27 1.65 2.84 2.71
CA SER A 27 1.58 3.29 4.10
C SER A 27 0.72 4.55 4.34
N ILE A 28 0.41 5.31 3.28
CA ILE A 28 -0.32 6.58 3.37
C ILE A 28 -1.72 6.54 2.74
N VAL A 29 -2.20 5.35 2.34
CA VAL A 29 -3.55 5.18 1.78
C VAL A 29 -4.50 4.66 2.84
N ASP A 30 -5.80 4.95 2.68
CA ASP A 30 -6.82 4.57 3.64
C ASP A 30 -7.15 3.06 3.61
N ARG A 31 -7.04 2.43 2.43
CA ARG A 31 -7.38 1.03 2.20
C ARG A 31 -6.46 0.40 1.16
N ILE A 32 -6.09 -0.85 1.39
CA ILE A 32 -5.21 -1.64 0.52
C ILE A 32 -5.94 -2.94 0.17
N LEU A 33 -5.99 -3.24 -1.13
CA LEU A 33 -6.50 -4.51 -1.66
C LEU A 33 -5.33 -5.29 -2.24
N VAL A 34 -5.06 -6.48 -1.70
CA VAL A 34 -3.99 -7.35 -2.20
C VAL A 34 -4.58 -8.37 -3.15
N PHE A 35 -4.08 -8.37 -4.38
CA PHE A 35 -4.46 -9.34 -5.39
C PHE A 35 -3.44 -10.48 -5.47
N ASP A 36 -3.94 -11.71 -5.50
CA ASP A 36 -3.18 -12.89 -5.92
C ASP A 36 -4.02 -13.73 -6.89
N LYS A 37 -3.44 -14.08 -8.03
CA LYS A 37 -4.10 -14.87 -9.10
C LYS A 37 -5.52 -14.41 -9.45
N GLY A 38 -5.72 -13.09 -9.55
CA GLY A 38 -7.01 -12.49 -9.92
C GLY A 38 -8.06 -12.45 -8.81
N LYS A 39 -7.70 -12.77 -7.56
CA LYS A 39 -8.58 -12.69 -6.40
C LYS A 39 -8.02 -11.72 -5.36
N ILE A 40 -8.91 -11.03 -4.65
CA ILE A 40 -8.53 -10.26 -3.46
C ILE A 40 -8.30 -11.26 -2.33
N VAL A 41 -7.07 -11.32 -1.83
CA VAL A 41 -6.66 -12.23 -0.75
C VAL A 41 -6.52 -11.51 0.60
N GLU A 42 -6.30 -10.20 0.58
CA GLU A 42 -6.25 -9.37 1.80
C GLU A 42 -6.89 -8.00 1.53
N ASP A 43 -7.53 -7.46 2.57
CA ASP A 43 -8.19 -6.16 2.60
C ASP A 43 -8.00 -5.54 4.00
N GLY A 44 -7.62 -4.27 4.05
CA GLY A 44 -7.37 -3.51 5.27
C GLY A 44 -6.46 -2.30 5.05
N ASN A 45 -6.15 -1.58 6.12
CA ASN A 45 -5.13 -0.53 6.09
C ASN A 45 -3.71 -1.09 6.32
N HIS A 46 -2.69 -0.24 6.17
CA HIS A 46 -1.29 -0.63 6.35
C HIS A 46 -1.04 -1.34 7.69
N ASN A 47 -1.49 -0.77 8.80
CA ASN A 47 -1.22 -1.28 10.14
C ASN A 47 -1.88 -2.65 10.36
N GLU A 48 -3.14 -2.79 9.94
CA GLU A 48 -3.88 -4.05 10.01
C GLU A 48 -3.20 -5.16 9.20
N LEU A 49 -2.82 -4.87 7.95
CA LEU A 49 -2.19 -5.85 7.08
C LEU A 49 -0.77 -6.21 7.52
N MET A 50 -0.02 -5.26 8.08
CA MET A 50 1.28 -5.54 8.70
C MET A 50 1.13 -6.45 9.92
N ALA A 51 0.11 -6.22 10.76
CA ALA A 51 -0.19 -7.04 11.94
C ALA A 51 -0.63 -8.46 11.57
N LYS A 52 -1.42 -8.63 10.49
CA LYS A 52 -1.82 -9.95 9.95
C LYS A 52 -0.63 -10.80 9.50
N ASN A 53 0.53 -10.19 9.25
CA ASN A 53 1.76 -10.87 8.84
C ASN A 53 1.60 -11.76 7.59
N GLY A 54 0.67 -11.40 6.71
CA GLY A 54 0.32 -12.18 5.52
C GLY A 54 1.06 -11.73 4.26
N VAL A 55 0.39 -11.77 3.10
CA VAL A 55 0.99 -11.53 1.77
C VAL A 55 1.55 -10.11 1.68
N TYR A 56 0.75 -9.12 2.07
CA TYR A 56 1.14 -7.72 2.11
C TYR A 56 2.41 -7.50 2.94
N ALA A 57 2.43 -7.99 4.18
CA ALA A 57 3.54 -7.77 5.11
C ALA A 57 4.84 -8.39 4.59
N LYS A 58 4.76 -9.58 3.97
CA LYS A 58 5.90 -10.24 3.32
C LYS A 58 6.45 -9.41 2.16
N MET A 59 5.58 -8.94 1.26
CA MET A 59 5.97 -8.10 0.13
C MET A 59 6.58 -6.77 0.59
N TYR A 60 5.93 -6.11 1.57
CA TYR A 60 6.39 -4.84 2.12
C TYR A 60 7.80 -4.96 2.71
N ARG A 61 8.04 -5.96 3.57
CA ARG A 61 9.37 -6.19 4.16
C ARG A 61 10.42 -6.58 3.12
N ALA A 62 10.05 -7.38 2.13
CA ALA A 62 10.95 -7.76 1.04
C ALA A 62 11.41 -6.52 0.25
N GLN A 63 10.51 -5.57 0.00
CA GLN A 63 10.84 -4.34 -0.71
C GLN A 63 11.56 -3.31 0.18
N ALA A 64 11.22 -3.23 1.47
CA ALA A 64 11.88 -2.33 2.43
C ALA A 64 13.39 -2.59 2.54
N LYS A 65 13.83 -3.84 2.35
CA LYS A 65 15.26 -4.21 2.32
C LYS A 65 16.07 -3.53 1.22
N TRP A 66 15.44 -3.03 0.16
CA TRP A 66 16.10 -2.36 -0.97
C TRP A 66 16.27 -0.85 -0.77
N TYR A 67 15.80 -0.31 0.35
CA TYR A 67 15.90 1.11 0.70
C TYR A 67 16.93 1.39 1.82
N GLN A 68 17.82 0.42 2.11
CA GLN A 68 19.03 0.65 2.93
C GLN A 68 20.15 1.28 2.10
#